data_AF-A0A4Q3N2D8-F1
#
_entry.id   AF-A0A4Q3N2D8-F1
#
_cell.length_a   1.000
_cell.length_b   1.000
_cell.length_c   1.000
_cell.angle_alpha   90.00
_cell.angle_beta   90.00
_cell.angle_gamma   90.00
#
_symmetry.space_group_name_H-M   'P 1'
#
loop_
_entity.id
_entity.type
_entity.pdbx_description
1 polymer ?
#
loop_
_entity_poly.entity_id
_entity_poly.type
_entity_poly.pdbx_seq_one_letter_code
_entity_poly.pdbx_strand_id
1 'polypeptide(L)'
;MDEREEVALALIAHIDALCASQAGAPVAMASVLAGASGADYNARRAGLGALLEKELLLLDGEAVAVSALGQRYAAFAESAGNGQAPHDDGALHALRQAIRRDARFNPPPRRHAGVLPTEPAALEALLDPARRVPLTEPLPELKLFNGWMAAAAVLAVTGLLVVFQSWFAA
;
A
#
# COMPACT_ATOMS: atom_id res chain seq x y z
N MET A 1 -12.38 16.10 15.09
CA MET A 1 -12.01 14.67 15.04
C MET A 1 -10.50 14.62 14.82
N ASP A 2 -9.82 13.48 14.99
CA ASP A 2 -8.37 13.41 14.73
C ASP A 2 -8.12 13.28 13.22
N GLU A 3 -7.12 13.96 12.66
CA GLU A 3 -6.84 13.96 11.20
C GLU A 3 -6.62 12.54 10.64
N ARG A 4 -5.97 11.65 11.40
CA ARG A 4 -5.71 10.27 10.95
C ARG A 4 -6.99 9.45 10.93
N GLU A 5 -7.88 9.71 11.90
CA GLU A 5 -9.21 9.11 11.96
C GLU A 5 -10.08 9.61 10.81
N GLU A 6 -10.00 10.90 10.46
CA GLU A 6 -10.67 11.49 9.29
C GLU A 6 -10.24 10.82 7.99
N VAL A 7 -8.93 10.63 7.78
CA VAL A 7 -8.42 9.93 6.58
C VAL A 7 -8.90 8.48 6.53
N ALA A 8 -8.87 7.75 7.64
CA ALA A 8 -9.35 6.38 7.71
C ALA A 8 -10.84 6.27 7.34
N LEU A 9 -11.68 7.16 7.88
CA LEU A 9 -13.12 7.18 7.59
C LEU A 9 -13.39 7.58 6.14
N ALA A 10 -12.66 8.56 5.60
CA ALA A 10 -12.79 8.96 4.21
C ALA A 10 -12.46 7.81 3.24
N LEU A 11 -11.42 7.01 3.54
CA LEU A 11 -11.07 5.83 2.75
C LEU A 11 -12.16 4.75 2.82
N ILE A 12 -12.68 4.45 4.01
CA ILE A 12 -13.76 3.47 4.19
C ILE A 12 -15.01 3.91 3.41
N ALA A 13 -15.45 5.15 3.58
CA ALA A 13 -16.62 5.69 2.88
C ALA A 13 -16.43 5.71 1.36
N HIS A 14 -15.22 6.02 0.88
CA HIS A 14 -14.92 6.01 -0.55
C HIS A 14 -15.01 4.60 -1.15
N ILE A 15 -14.44 3.59 -0.48
CA ILE A 15 -14.52 2.19 -0.93
C ILE A 15 -15.96 1.70 -0.90
N ASP A 16 -16.71 2.00 0.16
CA ASP A 16 -18.12 1.60 0.28
C ASP A 16 -18.97 2.21 -0.85
N ALA A 17 -18.77 3.49 -1.18
CA ALA A 17 -19.44 4.14 -2.29
C ALA A 17 -19.09 3.52 -3.66
N LEU A 18 -17.82 3.15 -3.87
CA LEU A 18 -17.41 2.44 -5.09
C LEU A 18 -18.06 1.05 -5.17
N CYS A 19 -18.08 0.29 -4.07
CA CYS A 19 -18.76 -1.01 -4.01
C CYS A 19 -20.25 -0.85 -4.29
N ALA A 20 -20.92 0.15 -3.69
CA ALA A 20 -22.33 0.43 -3.94
C ALA A 20 -22.62 0.73 -5.41
N SER A 21 -21.75 1.48 -6.09
CA SER A 21 -21.87 1.74 -7.54
C SER A 21 -21.70 0.48 -8.42
N GLN A 22 -21.09 -0.57 -7.88
CA GLN A 22 -20.84 -1.86 -8.54
C GLN A 22 -21.73 -2.98 -7.98
N ALA A 23 -22.92 -2.65 -7.46
CA ALA A 23 -23.89 -3.59 -6.90
C ALA A 23 -23.32 -4.46 -5.74
N GLY A 24 -22.42 -3.89 -4.95
CA GLY A 24 -21.77 -4.55 -3.81
C GLY A 24 -20.54 -5.37 -4.18
N ALA A 25 -20.10 -5.34 -5.44
CA ALA A 25 -18.89 -6.04 -5.85
C ALA A 25 -17.61 -5.40 -5.22
N PRO A 26 -16.60 -6.21 -4.87
CA PRO A 26 -15.29 -5.72 -4.49
C PRO A 26 -14.66 -4.85 -5.59
N VAL A 27 -13.98 -3.79 -5.19
CA VAL A 27 -13.48 -2.76 -6.10
C VAL A 27 -11.99 -2.92 -6.31
N ALA A 28 -11.53 -2.80 -7.55
CA ALA A 28 -10.10 -2.85 -7.86
C ALA A 28 -9.30 -1.79 -7.07
N MET A 29 -8.17 -2.20 -6.50
CA MET A 29 -7.28 -1.33 -5.74
C MET A 29 -6.90 -0.03 -6.47
N ALA A 30 -6.68 -0.14 -7.78
CA ALA A 30 -6.32 0.99 -8.64
C ALA A 30 -7.40 2.07 -8.66
N SER A 31 -8.68 1.68 -8.67
CA SER A 31 -9.82 2.60 -8.67
C SER A 31 -9.92 3.38 -7.35
N VAL A 32 -9.64 2.72 -6.22
CA VAL A 32 -9.63 3.35 -4.89
C VAL A 32 -8.55 4.42 -4.80
N LEU A 33 -7.35 4.14 -5.34
CA LEU A 33 -6.23 5.08 -5.29
C LEU A 33 -6.38 6.26 -6.25
N ALA A 34 -7.16 6.09 -7.33
CA ALA A 34 -7.43 7.12 -8.33
C ALA A 34 -8.50 8.14 -7.89
N GLY A 35 -9.45 7.76 -7.05
CA GLY A 35 -10.67 8.54 -6.79
C GLY A 35 -10.76 9.32 -5.47
N ALA A 36 -9.95 9.01 -4.47
CA ALA A 36 -10.11 9.59 -3.13
C ALA A 36 -9.56 11.02 -3.03
N SER A 37 -10.43 12.03 -2.98
CA SER A 37 -10.02 13.44 -2.82
C SER A 37 -9.51 13.72 -1.40
N GLY A 38 -8.48 14.57 -1.26
CA GLY A 38 -8.10 15.21 0.01
C GLY A 38 -6.77 14.77 0.63
N ALA A 39 -6.45 13.48 0.65
CA ALA A 39 -5.20 12.97 1.25
C ALA A 39 -4.05 12.87 0.22
N ASP A 40 -2.79 12.94 0.66
CA ASP A 40 -1.64 12.61 -0.22
C ASP A 40 -1.80 11.17 -0.75
N TYR A 41 -1.42 10.93 -2.02
CA TYR A 41 -1.45 9.59 -2.61
C TYR A 41 -0.70 8.56 -1.75
N ASN A 42 0.43 8.96 -1.16
CA ASN A 42 1.19 8.07 -0.28
C ASN A 42 0.43 7.76 1.02
N ALA A 43 -0.22 8.77 1.61
CA ALA A 43 -1.04 8.60 2.81
C ALA A 43 -2.22 7.67 2.53
N ARG A 44 -2.86 7.78 1.35
CA ARG A 44 -3.93 6.87 0.93
C ARG A 44 -3.44 5.44 0.77
N ARG A 45 -2.33 5.24 0.05
CA ARG A 45 -1.76 3.90 -0.17
C ARG A 45 -1.33 3.25 1.15
N ALA A 46 -0.66 4.02 2.02
CA ALA A 46 -0.20 3.52 3.31
C ALA A 46 -1.38 3.26 4.26
N GLY A 47 -2.35 4.18 4.30
CA GLY A 47 -3.59 4.05 5.08
C GLY A 47 -4.42 2.85 4.64
N LEU A 48 -4.51 2.57 3.34
CA LEU A 48 -5.23 1.40 2.84
C LEU A 48 -4.58 0.10 3.31
N GLY A 49 -3.25 0.00 3.27
CA GLY A 49 -2.52 -1.14 3.86
C GLY A 49 -2.79 -1.28 5.36
N ALA A 50 -2.83 -0.16 6.09
CA ALA A 50 -3.13 -0.14 7.51
C ALA A 50 -4.56 -0.63 7.83
N LEU A 51 -5.54 -0.31 6.97
CA LEU A 51 -6.91 -0.76 7.13
C LEU A 51 -7.08 -2.26 6.84
N LEU A 52 -6.34 -2.79 5.86
CA LEU A 52 -6.28 -4.23 5.57
C LEU A 52 -5.68 -5.01 6.75
N GLU A 53 -4.55 -4.55 7.30
CA GLU A 53 -3.91 -5.17 8.47
C GLU A 53 -4.79 -5.16 9.72
N LYS A 54 -5.71 -4.19 9.81
CA LYS A 54 -6.67 -4.05 10.91
C LYS A 54 -8.01 -4.75 10.62
N GLU A 55 -8.09 -5.51 9.53
CA GLU A 55 -9.28 -6.25 9.10
C GLU A 55 -10.52 -5.37 8.88
N LEU A 56 -10.33 -4.06 8.70
CA LEU A 56 -11.41 -3.13 8.37
C LEU A 56 -11.79 -3.21 6.89
N LEU A 57 -10.88 -3.70 6.08
CA LEU A 57 -11.07 -4.00 4.67
C LEU A 57 -10.77 -5.49 4.42
N LEU A 58 -11.41 -6.05 3.42
CA LEU A 58 -11.16 -7.39 2.91
C LEU A 58 -10.45 -7.29 1.56
N LEU A 59 -9.52 -8.20 1.31
CA LEU A 59 -8.84 -8.35 0.02
C LEU A 59 -9.30 -9.65 -0.64
N ASP A 60 -9.83 -9.54 -1.86
CA ASP A 60 -10.18 -10.66 -2.73
C ASP A 60 -9.40 -10.52 -4.04
N GLY A 61 -8.29 -11.26 -4.16
CA GLY A 61 -7.32 -11.06 -5.23
C GLY A 61 -6.73 -9.64 -5.21
N GLU A 62 -7.02 -8.85 -6.24
CA GLU A 62 -6.61 -7.43 -6.35
C GLU A 62 -7.75 -6.45 -6.00
N ALA A 63 -8.91 -6.96 -5.59
CA ALA A 63 -10.07 -6.16 -5.25
C ALA A 63 -10.25 -6.04 -3.74
N VAL A 64 -10.84 -4.91 -3.31
CA VAL A 64 -11.02 -4.54 -1.92
C VAL A 64 -12.49 -4.23 -1.66
N ALA A 65 -12.98 -4.66 -0.50
CA ALA A 65 -14.30 -4.30 0.01
C ALA A 65 -14.21 -3.93 1.50
N VAL A 66 -15.22 -3.20 2.00
CA VAL A 66 -15.32 -2.90 3.44
C VAL A 66 -15.79 -4.15 4.17
N SER A 67 -15.12 -4.49 5.28
CA SER A 67 -15.52 -5.63 6.11
C SER A 67 -16.69 -5.26 7.03
N ALA A 68 -17.34 -6.27 7.63
CA ALA A 68 -18.33 -6.01 8.68
C ALA A 68 -17.74 -5.26 9.89
N LEU A 69 -16.45 -5.49 10.19
CA LEU A 69 -15.73 -4.73 11.22
C LEU A 69 -15.50 -3.28 10.79
N GLY A 70 -15.17 -3.05 9.51
CA GLY A 70 -15.06 -1.72 8.89
C GLY A 70 -16.34 -0.90 9.01
N GLN A 71 -17.49 -1.51 8.70
CA GLN A 71 -18.80 -0.87 8.82
C GLN A 71 -19.13 -0.52 10.27
N ARG A 72 -18.89 -1.45 11.21
CA ARG A 72 -19.08 -1.21 12.66
C ARG A 72 -18.18 -0.10 13.17
N TYR A 73 -16.92 -0.07 12.74
CA TYR A 73 -15.98 0.96 13.10
C TYR A 73 -16.42 2.34 12.60
N ALA A 74 -16.88 2.45 11.34
CA ALA A 74 -17.37 3.70 10.78
C ALA A 74 -18.55 4.26 11.58
N ALA A 75 -19.57 3.43 11.86
CA ALA A 75 -20.73 3.83 12.66
C ALA A 75 -20.34 4.24 14.10
N PHE A 76 -19.39 3.54 14.71
CA PHE A 76 -18.85 3.87 16.02
C PHE A 76 -18.14 5.23 16.04
N ALA A 77 -17.28 5.49 15.05
CA ALA A 77 -16.51 6.73 14.96
C ALA A 77 -17.41 7.94 14.67
N GLU A 78 -18.41 7.80 13.81
CA GLU A 78 -19.43 8.83 13.54
C GLU A 78 -20.24 9.17 14.79
N SER A 79 -20.73 8.14 15.50
CA SER A 79 -21.47 8.32 16.75
C SER A 79 -20.64 9.09 17.78
N ALA A 80 -19.37 8.72 17.93
CA ALA A 80 -18.46 9.38 18.85
C ALA A 80 -18.03 10.78 18.39
N GLY A 81 -18.08 11.09 17.10
CA GLY A 81 -17.87 12.43 16.55
C GLY A 81 -19.04 13.38 16.80
N ASN A 82 -20.26 12.83 16.84
CA ASN A 82 -21.50 13.58 17.07
C ASN A 82 -21.83 13.80 18.56
N GLY A 83 -20.95 13.35 19.47
CA GLY A 83 -21.18 13.46 20.92
C GLY A 83 -22.22 12.47 21.46
N GLN A 84 -22.68 11.50 20.65
CA GLN A 84 -23.38 10.33 21.17
C GLN A 84 -22.37 9.43 21.89
N ALA A 85 -22.75 8.88 23.04
CA ALA A 85 -22.01 7.79 23.65
C ALA A 85 -22.17 6.56 22.74
N PRO A 86 -21.11 6.10 22.04
CA PRO A 86 -21.20 4.84 21.35
C PRO A 86 -21.50 3.74 22.38
N HIS A 87 -22.28 2.73 22.00
CA HIS A 87 -22.39 1.52 22.82
C HIS A 87 -20.97 1.02 23.12
N ASP A 88 -20.68 0.82 24.41
CA ASP A 88 -19.32 0.69 24.94
C ASP A 88 -18.67 -0.62 24.43
N ASP A 89 -18.09 -0.53 23.24
CA ASP A 89 -17.41 -1.63 22.55
C ASP A 89 -15.90 -1.39 22.70
N GLY A 90 -15.33 -1.96 23.76
CA GLY A 90 -13.92 -1.81 24.10
C GLY A 90 -12.98 -2.20 22.95
N ALA A 91 -13.39 -3.11 22.06
CA ALA A 91 -12.61 -3.49 20.90
C ALA A 91 -12.59 -2.37 19.84
N LEU A 92 -13.74 -1.77 19.52
CA LEU A 92 -13.82 -0.63 18.60
C LEU A 92 -13.11 0.61 19.16
N HIS A 93 -13.18 0.81 20.48
CA HIS A 93 -12.46 1.89 21.13
C HIS A 93 -10.94 1.69 21.07
N ALA A 94 -10.45 0.46 21.27
CA ALA A 94 -9.03 0.12 21.11
C ALA A 94 -8.58 0.30 19.65
N LEU A 95 -9.42 -0.11 18.70
CA LEU A 95 -9.16 0.02 17.27
C LEU A 95 -9.05 1.49 16.82
N ARG A 96 -9.96 2.34 17.31
CA ARG A 96 -9.90 3.80 17.12
C ARG A 96 -8.60 4.39 17.65
N GLN A 97 -8.16 3.98 18.84
CA GLN A 97 -6.87 4.42 19.40
C GLN A 97 -5.69 3.92 18.56
N ALA A 98 -5.76 2.71 18.02
CA ALA A 98 -4.73 2.18 17.12
C ALA A 98 -4.63 3.00 15.83
N ILE A 99 -5.75 3.40 15.23
CA ILE A 99 -5.77 4.24 14.02
C ILE A 99 -5.19 5.63 14.29
N ARG A 100 -5.60 6.29 15.39
CA ARG A 100 -5.06 7.60 15.79
C ARG A 100 -3.55 7.58 16.02
N ARG A 101 -2.98 6.44 16.41
CA ARG A 101 -1.54 6.27 16.62
C ARG A 101 -0.78 5.83 15.36
N ASP A 102 -1.47 5.37 14.32
CA ASP A 102 -0.85 4.83 13.12
C ASP A 102 -0.40 5.97 12.19
N ALA A 103 0.92 6.13 12.07
CA ALA A 103 1.54 7.19 11.28
C ALA A 103 1.28 7.04 9.77
N ARG A 104 0.80 5.89 9.29
CA ARG A 104 0.50 5.69 7.87
C ARG A 104 -0.67 6.52 7.35
N PHE A 105 -1.58 6.95 8.23
CA PHE A 105 -2.70 7.83 7.88
C PHE A 105 -2.32 9.31 7.79
N ASN A 106 -1.18 9.70 8.36
CA ASN A 106 -0.58 11.02 8.18
C ASN A 106 0.95 10.86 8.19
N PRO A 107 1.53 10.35 7.10
CA PRO A 107 2.97 10.11 7.03
C PRO A 107 3.70 11.44 7.10
N PRO A 108 4.77 11.55 7.90
CA PRO A 108 5.55 12.77 7.94
C PRO A 108 6.03 13.11 6.52
N PRO A 109 6.08 14.41 6.14
CA PRO A 109 6.57 14.80 4.83
C PRO A 109 7.95 14.17 4.65
N ARG A 110 8.13 13.42 3.55
CA ARG A 110 9.44 12.87 3.21
C ARG A 110 10.39 14.06 3.11
N ARG A 111 11.23 14.24 4.12
CA ARG A 111 12.41 15.09 3.96
C ARG A 111 13.16 14.46 2.82
N HIS A 112 13.18 15.11 1.66
CA HIS A 112 14.05 14.74 0.57
C HIS A 112 15.47 14.78 1.12
N ALA A 113 15.98 13.63 1.57
CA ALA A 113 17.39 13.45 1.81
C ALA A 113 18.05 13.56 0.44
N GLY A 114 18.59 14.74 0.14
CA GLY A 114 19.24 15.05 -1.13
C GLY A 114 18.28 15.60 -2.18
N VAL A 115 18.17 16.92 -2.22
CA VAL A 115 18.10 17.62 -3.50
C VAL A 115 19.29 17.11 -4.32
N LEU A 116 19.04 16.28 -5.33
CA LEU A 116 20.02 16.08 -6.40
C LEU A 116 20.34 17.49 -6.92
N PRO A 117 21.60 17.96 -6.89
CA PRO A 117 21.93 19.26 -7.43
C PRO A 117 21.51 19.26 -8.90
N THR A 118 20.46 20.01 -9.24
CA THR A 118 19.98 20.26 -10.59
C THR A 118 20.92 21.22 -11.35
N GLU A 119 22.22 21.17 -11.04
CA GLU A 119 23.24 21.89 -11.79
C GLU A 119 23.95 20.91 -12.72
N PRO A 120 24.02 21.21 -14.03
CA PRO A 120 24.64 20.32 -15.01
C PRO A 120 26.12 20.03 -14.69
N ALA A 121 26.82 20.95 -14.02
CA ALA A 121 28.20 20.76 -13.59
C ALA A 121 28.38 19.67 -12.51
N ALA A 122 27.36 19.43 -11.68
CA ALA A 122 27.42 18.41 -10.63
C ALA A 122 27.18 16.98 -11.16
N LEU A 123 26.47 16.87 -12.30
CA LEU A 123 26.23 15.59 -12.98
C LEU A 123 27.49 15.10 -13.69
N GLU A 124 28.26 16.00 -14.31
CA GLU A 124 29.53 15.65 -14.95
C GLU A 124 30.58 15.16 -13.92
N ALA A 125 30.60 15.72 -12.71
CA ALA A 125 31.48 15.29 -11.64
C ALA A 125 31.16 13.88 -11.09
N LEU A 126 29.92 13.41 -11.24
CA LEU A 126 29.49 12.04 -10.86
C LEU A 126 29.75 11.01 -11.96
N LEU A 127 29.90 11.46 -13.21
CA LEU A 127 30.11 10.61 -14.38
C LEU A 127 31.59 10.48 -14.76
N ASP A 128 32.49 11.20 -14.07
CA ASP A 128 33.93 11.12 -14.31
C ASP A 128 34.48 9.72 -13.93
N PRO A 129 34.85 8.88 -14.93
CA PRO A 129 35.32 7.52 -14.67
C PRO A 129 36.71 7.50 -14.00
N ALA A 130 37.40 8.65 -13.89
CA ALA A 130 38.69 8.77 -13.21
C ALA A 130 38.59 8.77 -11.68
N ARG A 131 37.38 8.95 -11.11
CA ARG A 131 37.12 8.90 -9.65
C ARG A 131 36.56 7.56 -9.18
N ARG A 132 36.87 6.47 -9.91
CA ARG A 132 36.66 5.11 -9.41
C ARG A 132 37.52 4.90 -8.17
N VAL A 133 36.90 5.04 -7.01
CA VAL A 133 37.45 4.58 -5.73
C VAL A 133 37.81 3.10 -5.91
N PRO A 134 39.07 2.69 -5.68
CA PRO A 134 39.39 1.27 -5.62
C PRO A 134 38.60 0.69 -4.45
N LEU A 135 37.66 -0.22 -4.74
CA LEU A 135 37.00 -1.06 -3.74
C LEU A 135 38.07 -1.98 -3.13
N THR A 136 38.83 -1.45 -2.18
CA THR A 136 39.89 -2.18 -1.45
C THR A 136 39.43 -2.66 -0.08
N GLU A 137 38.13 -2.75 0.16
CA GLU A 137 37.58 -3.38 1.35
C GLU A 137 36.48 -4.36 0.95
N PRO A 138 36.54 -5.63 1.39
CA PRO A 138 35.47 -6.59 1.14
C PRO A 138 34.20 -6.11 1.84
N LEU A 139 33.13 -5.95 1.05
CA LEU A 139 31.77 -5.72 1.54
C LEU A 139 31.44 -6.77 2.61
N PRO A 140 30.94 -6.38 3.80
CA PRO A 140 30.53 -7.34 4.81
C PRO A 140 29.44 -8.25 4.23
N GLU A 141 29.66 -9.55 4.40
CA GLU A 141 28.82 -10.65 3.93
C GLU A 141 27.34 -10.39 4.26
N LEU A 142 26.61 -9.90 3.26
CA LEU A 142 25.16 -10.10 3.16
C LEU A 142 24.96 -11.60 3.05
N LYS A 143 24.76 -12.25 4.20
CA LYS A 143 24.37 -13.65 4.31
C LYS A 143 23.22 -13.90 3.35
N LEU A 144 23.58 -14.56 2.25
CA LEU A 144 22.74 -15.28 1.33
C LEU A 144 21.63 -16.02 2.09
N PHE A 145 20.44 -15.43 2.10
CA PHE A 145 19.22 -16.20 2.27
C PHE A 145 18.46 -16.11 0.93
N ASN A 146 18.57 -17.22 0.19
CA ASN A 146 17.68 -17.67 -0.88
C ASN A 146 17.75 -16.98 -2.24
N GLY A 147 18.90 -17.12 -2.89
CA GLY A 147 19.09 -16.95 -4.34
C GLY A 147 19.03 -18.25 -5.15
N TRP A 148 18.21 -19.24 -4.78
CA TRP A 148 18.04 -20.51 -5.53
C TRP A 148 16.59 -20.79 -5.96
N MET A 149 15.74 -19.76 -6.03
CA MET A 149 14.40 -19.83 -6.65
C MET A 149 14.20 -18.80 -7.76
N ALA A 150 15.28 -18.25 -8.32
CA ALA A 150 15.20 -17.36 -9.49
C ALA A 150 15.54 -18.07 -10.82
N ALA A 151 15.97 -19.34 -10.78
CA ALA A 151 16.31 -20.10 -11.99
C ALA A 151 15.15 -20.97 -12.54
N ALA A 152 14.03 -21.10 -11.83
CA ALA A 152 12.91 -21.94 -12.26
C ALA A 152 11.83 -21.20 -13.09
N ALA A 153 11.77 -19.87 -13.03
CA ALA A 153 10.71 -19.10 -13.70
C ALA A 153 11.01 -18.80 -15.19
N VAL A 154 12.27 -18.84 -15.62
CA VAL A 154 12.65 -18.55 -17.02
C VAL A 154 12.55 -19.81 -17.91
N LEU A 155 12.52 -21.02 -17.34
CA LEU A 155 12.35 -22.29 -18.08
C LEU A 155 10.89 -22.73 -18.25
N ALA A 156 9.95 -22.21 -17.45
CA ALA A 156 8.54 -22.58 -17.55
C ALA A 156 7.80 -21.87 -18.70
N VAL A 157 8.26 -20.68 -19.12
CA VAL A 157 7.62 -19.88 -20.19
C VAL A 157 8.06 -20.34 -21.58
N THR A 158 9.27 -20.89 -21.71
CA THR A 158 9.77 -21.44 -22.99
C THR A 158 9.37 -22.89 -23.24
N GLY A 159 9.13 -23.69 -22.20
CA GLY A 159 8.66 -25.08 -22.35
C GLY A 159 7.19 -25.21 -22.77
N LEU A 160 6.32 -24.27 -22.36
CA LEU A 160 4.89 -24.35 -22.69
C LEU A 160 4.59 -24.01 -24.16
N LEU A 161 5.46 -23.21 -24.81
CA LEU A 161 5.29 -22.80 -26.21
C LEU A 161 5.66 -23.91 -27.21
N VAL A 162 6.52 -24.85 -26.82
CA VAL A 162 6.98 -25.95 -27.69
C VAL A 162 5.95 -27.09 -27.74
N VAL A 163 5.27 -27.38 -26.63
CA VAL A 163 4.23 -28.44 -26.59
C VAL A 163 2.97 -28.04 -27.36
N PHE A 164 2.64 -26.75 -27.42
CA PHE A 164 1.43 -26.29 -28.12
C PHE A 164 1.53 -26.36 -29.65
N GLN A 165 2.75 -26.29 -30.21
CA GLN A 165 2.97 -26.39 -31.67
C GLN A 165 2.94 -27.85 -32.18
N SER A 166 3.13 -28.84 -31.30
CA SER A 166 3.15 -30.27 -31.68
C SER A 166 1.77 -30.94 -31.69
N TRP A 167 0.73 -30.33 -31.11
CA TRP A 167 -0.62 -30.89 -31.09
C TRP A 167 -1.46 -30.52 -32.33
N PHE A 168 -1.14 -29.42 -33.02
CA PHE A 168 -1.93 -28.92 -34.17
C PHE A 168 -1.42 -29.33 -35.56
N ALA A 169 -0.39 -30.19 -35.64
CA ALA A 169 0.21 -30.63 -36.90
C ALA A 169 0.16 -32.15 -37.12
N ALA A 170 -0.84 -32.85 -36.57
CA ALA A 170 -1.12 -34.26 -36.82
C ALA A 170 -2.55 -34.45 -37.33
#